data_AF-A0A6B1BCY3-F1
#
_entry.id   AF-A0A6B1BCY3-F1
#
_cell.length_a   1.000
_cell.length_b   1.000
_cell.length_c   1.000
_cell.angle_alpha   90.00
_cell.angle_beta   90.00
_cell.angle_gamma   90.00
#
_symmetry.space_group_name_H-M   'P 1'
#
loop_
_entity.id
_entity.type
_entity.pdbx_description
1 polymer ?
#
loop_
_entity_poly.entity_id
_entity_poly.type
_entity_poly.pdbx_seq_one_letter_code
_entity_poly.pdbx_strand_id
1 'polypeptide(L)'
;MNIIPYIALLVISVGVATAQASDDVIPEWIKATAGWWADGITSDAEFVGAITHLIEIDVIVVGDIQSENTSETIPEWVKTSVKWWADGITSDAEFVAAITHLIQIGVISIQSDDRLAVCAEFTRAYEI
;
A
#
# COMPACT_ATOMS: atom_id res chain seq x y z
N MET A 1 -10.02 -15.17 64.55
CA MET A 1 -10.99 -15.90 63.70
C MET A 1 -11.59 -14.89 62.73
N ASN A 2 -11.80 -15.28 61.47
CA ASN A 2 -12.11 -14.48 60.27
C ASN A 2 -10.91 -13.93 59.49
N ILE A 3 -10.09 -14.88 59.02
CA ILE A 3 -9.62 -14.90 57.63
C ILE A 3 -10.76 -14.45 56.69
N ILE A 4 -10.58 -13.34 55.97
CA ILE A 4 -11.41 -12.99 54.83
C ILE A 4 -10.84 -13.80 53.65
N PRO A 5 -11.50 -14.88 53.18
CA PRO A 5 -11.08 -15.56 51.97
C PRO A 5 -11.65 -14.73 50.82
N TYR A 6 -10.81 -14.39 49.85
CA TYR A 6 -11.11 -13.95 48.46
C TYR A 6 -10.08 -12.92 48.00
N ILE A 7 -8.82 -13.34 48.06
CA ILE A 7 -7.83 -12.99 47.05
C ILE A 7 -8.32 -13.64 45.75
N ALA A 8 -9.28 -13.03 45.04
CA ALA A 8 -9.70 -13.46 43.70
C ALA A 8 -10.59 -12.40 43.03
N LEU A 9 -10.16 -11.14 43.01
CA LEU A 9 -10.77 -10.13 42.14
C LEU A 9 -9.74 -9.10 41.68
N LEU A 10 -8.68 -9.61 41.05
CA LEU A 10 -7.88 -8.84 40.09
C LEU A 10 -8.11 -9.46 38.72
N VAL A 11 -9.34 -9.31 38.19
CA VAL A 11 -9.49 -9.29 36.75
C VAL A 11 -9.11 -7.87 36.36
N ILE A 12 -7.80 -7.64 36.22
CA ILE A 12 -7.29 -6.49 35.49
C ILE A 12 -7.74 -6.75 34.06
N SER A 13 -8.95 -6.30 33.72
CA SER A 13 -9.31 -6.07 32.32
C SER A 13 -8.37 -4.97 31.86
N VAL A 14 -7.22 -5.39 31.36
CA VAL A 14 -6.27 -4.59 30.61
C VAL A 14 -7.11 -3.71 29.69
N GLY A 15 -7.03 -2.40 29.92
CA GLY A 15 -7.58 -1.44 28.98
C GLY A 15 -6.88 -1.69 27.66
N VAL A 16 -7.58 -2.34 26.74
CA VAL A 16 -7.18 -2.35 25.34
C VAL A 16 -7.40 -0.93 24.88
N ALA A 17 -6.37 -0.10 25.03
CA ALA A 17 -6.24 1.11 24.24
C ALA A 17 -6.12 0.62 22.80
N THR A 18 -7.23 0.60 22.08
CA THR A 18 -7.19 0.57 20.63
C THR A 18 -6.50 1.86 20.23
N ALA A 19 -5.18 1.79 19.98
CA ALA A 19 -4.46 2.84 19.31
C ALA A 19 -5.10 2.96 17.93
N GLN A 20 -6.05 3.89 17.82
CA GLN A 20 -6.64 4.24 16.54
C GLN A 20 -5.57 5.06 15.83
N ALA A 21 -4.70 4.36 15.10
CA ALA A 21 -3.71 4.95 14.23
C ALA A 21 -4.46 5.58 13.07
N SER A 22 -4.92 6.80 13.27
CA SER A 22 -5.48 7.66 12.23
C SER A 22 -4.40 8.65 11.81
N ASP A 23 -3.39 8.14 11.10
CA ASP A 23 -2.62 8.97 10.17
C ASP A 23 -3.02 8.49 8.78
N ASP A 24 -4.21 8.94 8.33
CA ASP A 24 -4.77 8.76 6.98
C ASP A 24 -3.89 9.50 5.97
N VAL A 25 -2.70 8.98 5.75
CA VAL A 25 -1.81 9.43 4.67
C VAL A 25 -2.31 8.82 3.36
N ILE A 26 -2.90 7.62 3.41
CA ILE A 26 -3.35 6.90 2.22
C ILE A 26 -4.88 6.81 2.16
N PRO A 27 -5.51 7.23 1.05
CA PRO A 27 -6.95 7.07 0.87
C PRO A 27 -7.41 5.60 0.93
N GLU A 28 -8.57 5.36 1.54
CA GLU A 28 -9.15 4.00 1.68
C GLU A 28 -9.34 3.25 0.35
N TRP A 29 -9.60 3.97 -0.75
CA TRP A 29 -9.78 3.33 -2.07
C TRP A 29 -8.50 2.64 -2.57
N ILE A 30 -7.31 3.11 -2.20
CA ILE A 30 -6.05 2.43 -2.51
C ILE A 30 -5.97 1.13 -1.72
N LYS A 31 -6.37 1.17 -0.45
CA LYS A 31 -6.35 0.00 0.44
C LYS A 31 -7.29 -1.10 -0.07
N ALA A 32 -8.47 -0.72 -0.56
CA ALA A 32 -9.38 -1.63 -1.24
C ALA A 32 -8.76 -2.21 -2.53
N THR A 33 -8.12 -1.37 -3.34
CA THR A 33 -7.42 -1.79 -4.57
C THR A 33 -6.28 -2.75 -4.27
N ALA A 34 -5.51 -2.51 -3.22
CA ALA A 34 -4.46 -3.40 -2.72
C ALA A 34 -4.99 -4.74 -2.24
N GLY A 35 -6.13 -4.77 -1.56
CA GLY A 35 -6.81 -6.01 -1.19
C GLY A 35 -7.20 -6.83 -2.42
N TRP A 36 -7.82 -6.20 -3.42
CA TRP A 36 -8.20 -6.86 -4.67
C TRP A 36 -6.99 -7.33 -5.48
N TRP A 37 -5.89 -6.57 -5.47
CA TRP A 37 -4.64 -6.96 -6.10
C TRP A 37 -4.00 -8.18 -5.41
N ALA A 38 -3.98 -8.19 -4.07
CA ALA A 38 -3.48 -9.32 -3.30
C ALA A 38 -4.31 -10.60 -3.49
N ASP A 39 -5.61 -10.47 -3.74
CA ASP A 39 -6.50 -11.59 -4.05
C ASP A 39 -6.46 -11.97 -5.55
N GLY A 40 -5.65 -11.29 -6.36
CA GLY A 40 -5.48 -11.56 -7.80
C GLY A 40 -6.66 -11.14 -8.67
N ILE A 41 -7.55 -10.30 -8.14
CA ILE A 41 -8.70 -9.72 -8.85
C ILE A 41 -8.23 -8.55 -9.73
N THR A 42 -7.33 -7.73 -9.20
CA THR A 42 -6.75 -6.56 -9.88
C THR A 42 -5.39 -6.91 -10.47
N SER A 43 -5.06 -6.32 -11.62
CA SER A 43 -3.78 -6.56 -12.29
C SER A 43 -2.61 -5.79 -11.66
N ASP A 44 -1.38 -6.28 -11.86
CA ASP A 44 -0.15 -5.60 -11.41
C ASP A 44 -0.06 -4.15 -11.93
N ALA A 45 -0.50 -3.92 -13.18
CA ALA A 45 -0.50 -2.59 -13.80
C ALA A 45 -1.50 -1.63 -13.12
N GLU A 46 -2.69 -2.09 -12.76
CA GLU A 46 -3.68 -1.28 -12.05
C GLU A 46 -3.21 -0.92 -10.64
N PHE A 47 -2.58 -1.86 -9.94
CA PHE A 47 -2.00 -1.59 -8.63
C PHE A 47 -0.85 -0.56 -8.72
N VAL A 48 0.08 -0.74 -9.66
CA VAL A 48 1.17 0.22 -9.89
C VAL A 48 0.62 1.59 -10.30
N GLY A 49 -0.45 1.64 -11.11
CA GLY A 49 -1.14 2.88 -11.46
C GLY A 49 -1.73 3.61 -10.24
N ALA A 50 -2.33 2.86 -9.31
CA ALA A 50 -2.84 3.41 -8.05
C ALA A 50 -1.72 4.00 -7.18
N ILE A 51 -0.58 3.31 -7.07
CA ILE A 51 0.61 3.82 -6.36
C ILE A 51 1.21 5.03 -7.07
N THR A 52 1.25 5.02 -8.40
CA THR A 52 1.71 6.16 -9.21
C THR A 52 0.88 7.39 -8.91
N HIS A 53 -0.45 7.23 -8.83
CA HIS A 53 -1.33 8.34 -8.50
C HIS A 53 -1.04 8.93 -7.11
N LEU A 54 -0.67 8.11 -6.12
CA LEU A 54 -0.25 8.60 -4.80
C LEU A 54 1.04 9.41 -4.84
N ILE A 55 1.97 9.04 -5.72
CA ILE A 55 3.21 9.80 -5.93
C ILE A 55 2.88 11.13 -6.61
N GLU A 56 1.95 11.15 -7.58
CA GLU A 56 1.53 12.37 -8.28
C GLU A 56 0.88 13.40 -7.36
N ILE A 57 0.11 12.96 -6.36
CA ILE A 57 -0.52 13.85 -5.37
C ILE A 57 0.38 14.15 -4.16
N ASP A 58 1.68 13.81 -4.24
CA ASP A 58 2.72 14.07 -3.23
C ASP A 58 2.46 13.39 -1.87
N VAL A 59 1.69 12.30 -1.87
CA VAL A 59 1.46 11.45 -0.68
C VAL A 59 2.64 10.50 -0.44
N ILE A 60 3.26 10.02 -1.50
CA ILE A 60 4.47 9.18 -1.45
C ILE A 60 5.62 9.89 -2.14
N VAL A 61 6.68 10.20 -1.38
CA VAL A 61 7.90 10.82 -1.91
C VAL A 61 8.95 9.73 -2.16
N VAL A 62 9.16 9.38 -3.43
CA VAL A 62 10.21 8.45 -3.85
C VAL A 62 11.42 9.25 -4.33
N GLY A 63 12.59 9.04 -3.71
CA GLY A 63 13.86 9.64 -4.14
C GLY A 63 14.36 9.08 -5.47
N ASP A 64 15.46 9.65 -6.00
CA ASP A 64 16.06 9.25 -7.29
C ASP A 64 16.15 7.73 -7.45
N ILE A 65 15.46 7.24 -8.48
CA ILE A 65 15.25 5.81 -8.73
C ILE A 65 16.46 5.27 -9.48
N GLN A 66 17.31 4.48 -8.81
CA GLN A 66 18.29 3.64 -9.51
C GLN A 66 17.58 2.38 -10.01
N SER A 67 16.93 2.49 -11.16
CA SER A 67 16.21 1.37 -11.78
C SER A 67 17.17 0.37 -12.42
N GLU A 68 17.86 -0.43 -11.60
CA GLU A 68 18.51 -1.66 -12.03
C GLU A 68 17.74 -2.84 -11.43
N ASN A 69 16.77 -3.37 -12.17
CA ASN A 69 16.55 -4.80 -12.41
C ASN A 69 15.21 -5.03 -13.12
N THR A 70 15.28 -5.80 -14.20
CA THR A 70 14.22 -6.07 -15.17
C THR A 70 13.41 -7.30 -14.78
N SER A 71 12.58 -7.19 -13.75
CA SER A 71 11.56 -8.23 -13.52
C SER A 71 10.24 -7.74 -14.08
N GLU A 72 9.83 -8.32 -15.22
CA GLU A 72 8.53 -8.07 -15.87
C GLU A 72 7.32 -8.48 -15.00
N THR A 73 7.56 -9.02 -13.80
CA THR A 73 6.52 -9.60 -12.94
C THR A 73 6.78 -9.28 -11.48
N ILE A 74 5.76 -8.75 -10.78
CA ILE A 74 5.83 -8.45 -9.36
C ILE A 74 5.84 -9.77 -8.57
N PRO A 75 6.83 -10.03 -7.70
CA PRO A 75 6.92 -11.31 -7.00
C PRO A 75 5.83 -11.46 -5.91
N GLU A 76 5.38 -12.70 -5.70
CA GLU A 76 4.26 -13.05 -4.80
C GLU A 76 4.42 -12.62 -3.34
N TRP A 77 5.66 -12.51 -2.84
CA TRP A 77 5.90 -12.01 -1.48
C TRP A 77 5.48 -10.55 -1.31
N VAL A 78 5.49 -9.77 -2.39
CA VAL A 78 4.99 -8.39 -2.40
C VAL A 78 3.48 -8.40 -2.21
N LYS A 79 2.74 -9.24 -2.94
CA LYS A 79 1.28 -9.40 -2.78
C LYS A 79 0.91 -9.77 -1.34
N THR A 80 1.65 -10.67 -0.73
CA THR A 80 1.46 -11.03 0.70
C THR A 80 1.64 -9.81 1.61
N SER A 81 2.67 -8.99 1.36
CA SER A 81 2.94 -7.79 2.15
C SER A 81 1.83 -6.74 1.99
N VAL A 82 1.33 -6.57 0.76
CA VAL A 82 0.22 -5.66 0.45
C VAL A 82 -1.11 -6.17 1.02
N LYS A 83 -1.30 -7.49 1.09
CA LYS A 83 -2.44 -8.11 1.78
C LYS A 83 -2.48 -7.72 3.25
N TRP A 84 -1.34 -7.81 3.95
CA TRP A 84 -1.26 -7.42 5.36
C TRP A 84 -1.50 -5.93 5.58
N TRP A 85 -1.09 -5.08 4.63
CA TRP A 85 -1.46 -3.68 4.65
C TRP A 85 -2.98 -3.47 4.44
N ALA A 86 -3.57 -4.15 3.46
CA ALA A 86 -5.01 -4.09 3.19
C ALA A 86 -5.87 -4.56 4.38
N ASP A 87 -5.41 -5.61 5.07
CA ASP A 87 -6.03 -6.14 6.29
C ASP A 87 -5.83 -5.23 7.52
N GLY A 88 -5.05 -4.15 7.39
CA GLY A 88 -4.73 -3.22 8.48
C GLY A 88 -3.77 -3.78 9.53
N ILE A 89 -3.05 -4.86 9.19
CA ILE A 89 -1.98 -5.43 10.03
C ILE A 89 -0.74 -4.53 9.97
N THR A 90 -0.43 -4.00 8.78
CA THR A 90 0.67 -3.06 8.55
C THR A 90 0.13 -1.63 8.48
N SER A 91 0.87 -0.68 9.04
CA SER A 91 0.50 0.74 8.98
C SER A 91 0.80 1.37 7.60
N ASP A 92 0.12 2.47 7.28
CA ASP A 92 0.32 3.20 6.02
C ASP A 92 1.78 3.66 5.84
N ALA A 93 2.41 4.17 6.91
CA ALA A 93 3.80 4.61 6.88
C ALA A 93 4.77 3.45 6.60
N GLU A 94 4.55 2.27 7.20
CA GLU A 94 5.36 1.08 6.95
C GLU A 94 5.19 0.57 5.52
N PHE A 95 3.96 0.60 5.00
CA PHE A 95 3.67 0.23 3.63
C PHE A 95 4.36 1.17 2.63
N VAL A 96 4.27 2.49 2.83
CA VAL A 96 4.95 3.48 1.99
C VAL A 96 6.46 3.28 2.01
N ALA A 97 7.05 3.04 3.19
CA ALA A 97 8.48 2.77 3.30
C ALA A 97 8.88 1.48 2.55
N ALA A 98 8.07 0.42 2.66
CA ALA A 98 8.30 -0.84 1.96
C ALA A 98 8.20 -0.70 0.43
N ILE A 99 7.17 -0.01 -0.07
CA ILE A 99 6.95 0.24 -1.51
C ILE A 99 8.05 1.15 -2.06
N THR A 100 8.42 2.20 -1.33
CA THR A 100 9.53 3.09 -1.72
C THR A 100 10.83 2.30 -1.86
N HIS A 101 11.13 1.44 -0.89
CA HIS A 101 12.30 0.56 -0.95
C HIS A 101 12.23 -0.43 -2.14
N LEU A 102 11.06 -1.01 -2.40
CA LEU A 102 10.80 -1.91 -3.53
C LEU A 102 11.06 -1.26 -4.89
N ILE A 103 10.66 0.00 -5.04
CA ILE A 103 10.90 0.81 -6.24
C ILE A 103 12.40 1.12 -6.37
N GLN A 104 13.06 1.48 -5.27
CA GLN A 104 14.50 1.77 -5.23
C GLN A 104 15.38 0.57 -5.64
N ILE A 105 15.00 -0.64 -5.25
CA ILE A 105 15.73 -1.87 -5.62
C ILE A 105 15.31 -2.43 -7.00
N GLY A 106 14.42 -1.76 -7.72
CA GLY A 106 13.96 -2.15 -9.05
C GLY A 106 13.01 -3.35 -9.10
N VAL A 107 12.36 -3.73 -7.98
CA VAL A 107 11.36 -4.82 -8.00
C VAL A 107 10.03 -4.36 -8.60
N ILE A 108 9.65 -3.10 -8.37
CA ILE A 108 8.49 -2.47 -8.99
C ILE A 108 9.01 -1.40 -9.95
N SER A 109 8.79 -1.59 -11.25
CA SER A 109 9.11 -0.58 -12.25
C SER A 109 7.87 0.26 -12.51
N ILE A 110 7.96 1.54 -12.19
CA ILE A 110 6.95 2.52 -12.60
C ILE A 110 7.38 2.99 -13.98
N GLN A 111 6.93 2.32 -15.04
CA GLN A 111 7.15 2.79 -16.40
C GLN A 111 6.44 4.14 -16.54
N SER A 112 7.22 5.22 -16.49
CA SER A 112 6.77 6.56 -16.82
C SER A 112 6.45 6.73 -18.32
N ASP A 113 6.51 5.64 -19.08
CA ASP A 113 6.46 5.59 -20.56
C ASP A 113 5.02 5.60 -21.11
N ASP A 114 4.02 5.24 -20.30
CA ASP A 114 2.60 5.23 -20.73
C ASP A 114 1.95 6.64 -20.83
N ARG A 115 2.75 7.71 -20.71
CA ARG A 115 2.31 9.08 -21.00
C ARG A 115 2.38 9.43 -22.50
N LEU A 116 3.06 8.63 -23.33
CA LEU A 116 3.27 8.93 -24.75
C LEU A 116 2.21 8.30 -25.68
N ALA A 117 1.45 7.30 -25.23
CA ALA A 117 0.40 6.67 -26.04
C ALA A 117 -0.93 7.46 -26.01
N VAL A 118 -1.34 8.00 -24.86
CA VAL A 118 -2.63 8.71 -24.71
C VAL A 118 -2.62 10.07 -25.44
N CYS A 119 -1.47 10.75 -25.52
CA CYS A 119 -1.36 12.03 -26.22
C CYS A 119 -1.46 11.90 -27.76
N ALA A 120 -1.10 10.73 -28.31
CA ALA A 120 -1.12 10.49 -29.76
C ALA A 120 -2.51 10.14 -30.30
N GLU A 121 -3.39 9.57 -29.47
CA GLU A 121 -4.74 9.16 -29.92
C GLU A 121 -5.78 10.28 -29.79
N PHE A 122 -5.64 11.17 -28.79
CA PHE A 122 -6.59 12.26 -28.58
C PHE A 122 -6.59 13.31 -29.72
N THR A 123 -5.47 13.50 -30.40
CA THR A 123 -5.37 14.48 -31.51
C THR A 123 -6.07 13.99 -32.79
N ARG A 124 -6.37 12.69 -32.92
CA ARG A 124 -7.12 12.14 -34.07
C ARG A 124 -8.65 12.25 -33.93
N ALA A 125 -9.14 12.63 -32.75
CA ALA A 125 -10.58 12.73 -32.47
C ALA A 125 -11.17 14.14 -32.66
N TYR A 126 -10.34 15.15 -32.98
CA TYR A 126 -10.77 16.54 -33.17
C TYR A 126 -10.36 17.10 -34.55
N GLU A 127 -10.50 16.29 -35.59
CA GLU A 127 -10.46 16.76 -36.98
C GLU A 127 -11.75 16.31 -37.69
N ILE A 128 -12.87 16.97 -37.36
CA ILE A 128 -14.08 17.08 -38.18
C ILE A 128 -14.62 18.51 -38.03
#